data_AF-A0A3F3PKF2-F1
#
_entry.id   AF-A0A3F3PKF2-F1
#
_cell.length_a   1.000
_cell.length_b   1.000
_cell.length_c   1.000
_cell.angle_alpha   90.00
_cell.angle_beta   90.00
_cell.angle_gamma   90.00
#
_symmetry.space_group_name_H-M   'P 1'
#
loop_
_entity.id
_entity.type
_entity.pdbx_description
1 polymer ?
#
loop_
_entity_poly.entity_id
_entity_poly.type
_entity_poly.pdbx_seq_one_letter_code
_entity_poly.pdbx_strand_id
1 'polypeptide(L)'
;MEFDKSIYDEVKHNTKVIINDIEYQGFGVGKANNGLLTSQLNHDLNFDPEILAVHLIVGYPSYSEYKEGATDLFKPSTLLGGYKYQRKYRFSNGATFSSFHNISFDKKKGLSSCFTTRDFPSEAFAGQTWDVQDLVETFIPSGPGLIKSVIAVEWKGDQRNLSAVIESEYYLNHNLELPGLHWRNVTFRTDKAVKGIYIQSEKITIHRDLKEVGGEPENLLARQLPVETKGREKAREEAEATQLNAAVAVSTF
;
A
#
# COMPACT_ATOMS: atom_id res chain seq x y z
N MET A 1 19.67 8.02 -18.03
CA MET A 1 18.60 8.89 -18.55
C MET A 1 18.13 9.72 -17.37
N GLU A 2 18.31 11.04 -17.43
CA GLU A 2 17.88 11.95 -16.37
C GLU A 2 16.40 12.27 -16.61
N PHE A 3 15.54 11.97 -15.66
CA PHE A 3 14.11 12.25 -15.75
C PHE A 3 13.73 13.33 -14.74
N ASP A 4 12.73 14.13 -15.08
CA ASP A 4 12.18 15.15 -14.19
C ASP A 4 11.60 14.47 -12.93
N LYS A 5 12.27 14.69 -11.79
CA LYS A 5 11.90 14.11 -10.49
C LYS A 5 10.73 14.86 -9.83
N SER A 6 10.36 16.06 -10.30
CA SER A 6 9.29 16.86 -9.69
C SER A 6 7.93 16.16 -9.77
N ILE A 7 7.76 15.26 -10.74
CA ILE A 7 6.59 14.40 -10.86
C ILE A 7 6.37 13.51 -9.63
N TYR A 8 7.39 13.30 -8.80
CA TYR A 8 7.35 12.49 -7.59
C TYR A 8 7.25 13.32 -6.29
N ASP A 9 7.11 14.64 -6.39
CA ASP A 9 6.91 15.50 -5.21
C ASP A 9 5.50 15.33 -4.64
N GLU A 10 4.51 15.08 -5.51
CA GLU A 10 3.18 14.64 -5.15
C GLU A 10 2.61 13.72 -6.23
N VAL A 11 2.33 12.46 -5.87
CA VAL A 11 1.75 11.47 -6.78
C VAL A 11 0.44 10.96 -6.22
N LYS A 12 -0.63 11.11 -6.99
CA LYS A 12 -1.93 10.50 -6.71
C LYS A 12 -2.02 9.14 -7.38
N HIS A 13 -2.72 8.21 -6.72
CA HIS A 13 -3.01 6.90 -7.30
C HIS A 13 -4.47 6.50 -7.11
N ASN A 14 -4.95 5.66 -8.03
CA ASN A 14 -6.19 4.91 -7.91
C ASN A 14 -5.87 3.41 -7.97
N THR A 15 -6.42 2.64 -7.04
CA THR A 15 -6.14 1.21 -6.88
C THR A 15 -7.43 0.44 -6.98
N LYS A 16 -7.53 -0.47 -7.96
CA LYS A 16 -8.52 -1.53 -7.92
C LYS A 16 -7.97 -2.66 -7.07
N VAL A 17 -8.68 -3.06 -6.02
CA VAL A 17 -8.29 -4.19 -5.15
C VAL A 17 -9.32 -5.29 -5.33
N ILE A 18 -8.88 -6.50 -5.66
CA ILE A 18 -9.76 -7.66 -5.87
C ILE A 18 -9.37 -8.73 -4.86
N ILE A 19 -10.30 -9.07 -3.96
CA ILE A 19 -10.12 -10.09 -2.92
C ILE A 19 -11.22 -11.13 -3.11
N ASN A 20 -10.85 -12.37 -3.44
CA ASN A 20 -11.79 -13.47 -3.68
C ASN A 20 -12.92 -13.06 -4.65
N ASP A 21 -12.52 -12.44 -5.77
CA ASP A 21 -13.39 -11.92 -6.83
C ASP A 21 -14.31 -10.73 -6.46
N ILE A 22 -14.22 -10.22 -5.24
CA ILE A 22 -14.91 -8.98 -4.84
C ILE A 22 -14.00 -7.78 -5.13
N GLU A 23 -14.53 -6.79 -5.84
CA GLU A 23 -13.80 -5.58 -6.21
C GLU A 23 -14.04 -4.44 -5.20
N TYR A 24 -12.94 -3.82 -4.80
CA TYR A 24 -12.88 -2.66 -3.94
C TYR A 24 -12.11 -1.53 -4.63
N GLN A 25 -12.48 -0.29 -4.33
CA GLN A 25 -11.79 0.88 -4.84
C GLN A 25 -10.97 1.53 -3.72
N GLY A 26 -9.68 1.64 -3.98
CA GLY A 26 -8.73 2.40 -3.18
C GLY A 26 -8.23 3.63 -3.91
N PHE A 27 -7.74 4.58 -3.13
CA PHE A 27 -7.14 5.82 -3.63
C PHE A 27 -6.15 6.36 -2.62
N GLY A 28 -5.24 7.20 -3.08
CA GLY A 28 -4.29 7.80 -2.18
C GLY A 28 -3.37 8.80 -2.85
N VAL A 29 -2.49 9.35 -2.03
CA VAL A 29 -1.56 10.39 -2.39
C VAL A 29 -0.29 10.23 -1.58
N GLY A 30 0.83 10.63 -2.15
CA GLY A 30 2.10 10.56 -1.45
C GLY A 30 3.15 11.48 -2.04
N LYS A 31 4.17 11.77 -1.24
CA LYS A 31 5.38 12.48 -1.65
C LYS A 31 6.46 11.44 -1.88
N ALA A 32 6.50 10.88 -3.08
CA ALA A 32 7.31 9.72 -3.43
C ALA A 32 8.82 9.97 -3.29
N ASN A 33 9.29 11.19 -3.54
CA ASN A 33 10.69 11.56 -3.28
C ASN A 33 11.04 11.52 -1.77
N ASN A 34 10.04 11.69 -0.90
CA ASN A 34 10.21 11.73 0.54
C ASN A 34 9.76 10.43 1.23
N GLY A 35 9.45 9.37 0.47
CA GLY A 35 9.09 8.11 1.10
C GLY A 35 7.67 8.08 1.68
N LEU A 36 6.84 9.08 1.40
CA LEU A 36 5.56 9.26 2.11
C LEU A 36 4.42 8.79 1.23
N LEU A 37 3.54 7.96 1.78
CA LEU A 37 2.35 7.46 1.11
C LEU A 37 1.19 7.43 2.11
N THR A 38 0.01 7.85 1.68
CA THR A 38 -1.24 7.56 2.38
C THR A 38 -2.23 6.99 1.38
N SER A 39 -2.81 5.86 1.72
CA SER A 39 -3.80 5.17 0.92
C SER A 39 -5.03 4.89 1.76
N GLN A 40 -6.17 4.87 1.09
CA GLN A 40 -7.42 4.46 1.68
C GLN A 40 -8.16 3.47 0.81
N LEU A 41 -8.93 2.61 1.46
CA LEU A 41 -9.76 1.59 0.84
C LEU A 41 -11.17 1.66 1.46
N ASN A 42 -12.17 1.88 0.62
CA ASN A 42 -13.56 1.69 1.03
C ASN A 42 -13.91 0.21 0.92
N HIS A 43 -14.42 -0.38 2.00
CA HIS A 43 -14.62 -1.83 2.06
C HIS A 43 -15.83 -2.22 2.92
N ASP A 44 -16.35 -3.41 2.64
CA ASP A 44 -17.36 -4.12 3.43
C ASP A 44 -16.83 -5.48 3.96
N LEU A 45 -15.49 -5.65 3.96
CA LEU A 45 -14.82 -6.86 4.44
C LEU A 45 -15.34 -7.30 5.81
N ASN A 46 -15.56 -8.61 5.94
CA ASN A 46 -16.02 -9.26 7.17
C ASN A 46 -14.88 -9.61 8.14
N PHE A 47 -13.66 -9.16 7.87
CA PHE A 47 -12.47 -9.30 8.71
C PHE A 47 -11.73 -7.96 8.81
N ASP A 48 -10.81 -7.82 9.77
CA ASP A 48 -10.02 -6.59 9.92
C ASP A 48 -9.06 -6.43 8.73
N PRO A 49 -9.21 -5.39 7.88
CA PRO A 49 -8.39 -5.16 6.68
C PRO A 49 -6.90 -4.99 6.96
N GLU A 50 -6.51 -4.70 8.20
CA GLU A 50 -5.10 -4.54 8.58
C GLU A 50 -4.27 -5.81 8.28
N ILE A 51 -4.89 -7.00 8.27
CA ILE A 51 -4.20 -8.24 7.88
C ILE A 51 -3.66 -8.19 6.43
N LEU A 52 -4.23 -7.30 5.61
CA LEU A 52 -3.83 -7.05 4.22
C LEU A 52 -2.92 -5.83 4.07
N ALA A 53 -2.44 -5.19 5.15
CA ALA A 53 -1.63 -3.97 5.08
C ALA A 53 -0.48 -4.04 4.06
N VAL A 54 0.25 -5.16 4.04
CA VAL A 54 1.35 -5.39 3.08
C VAL A 54 0.84 -5.60 1.66
N HIS A 55 -0.32 -6.25 1.47
CA HIS A 55 -0.94 -6.42 0.17
C HIS A 55 -1.44 -5.08 -0.40
N LEU A 56 -2.07 -4.25 0.43
CA LEU A 56 -2.80 -3.08 -0.02
C LEU A 56 -1.89 -1.91 -0.43
N ILE A 57 -0.71 -1.74 0.18
CA ILE A 57 -0.01 -0.44 0.10
C ILE A 57 1.52 -0.54 -0.04
N VAL A 58 2.20 -1.49 0.63
CA VAL A 58 3.63 -1.84 0.35
C VAL A 58 3.85 -2.18 -1.12
N GLY A 59 2.76 -2.36 -1.84
CA GLY A 59 2.68 -2.54 -3.27
C GLY A 59 3.11 -1.39 -4.19
N TYR A 60 3.46 -0.22 -3.66
CA TYR A 60 4.03 0.85 -4.48
C TYR A 60 5.47 1.22 -4.12
N PRO A 61 6.46 0.40 -4.50
CA PRO A 61 7.87 0.78 -4.42
C PRO A 61 8.21 2.15 -5.07
N SER A 62 7.38 2.65 -5.98
CA SER A 62 7.51 4.00 -6.57
C SER A 62 7.56 5.12 -5.53
N TYR A 63 6.88 4.96 -4.39
CA TYR A 63 6.84 5.96 -3.31
C TYR A 63 8.06 5.94 -2.39
N SER A 64 9.06 5.08 -2.65
CA SER A 64 10.22 4.96 -1.78
C SER A 64 11.16 6.16 -1.89
N GLU A 65 11.61 6.66 -0.75
CA GLU A 65 12.81 7.51 -0.67
C GLU A 65 14.05 6.63 -0.81
N TYR A 66 15.04 7.06 -1.59
CA TYR A 66 16.30 6.36 -1.74
C TYR A 66 17.39 7.17 -1.06
N LYS A 67 18.02 6.56 -0.05
CA LYS A 67 19.16 7.16 0.65
C LYS A 67 20.41 7.13 -0.23
N GLU A 68 21.46 7.80 0.23
CA GLU A 68 22.73 7.85 -0.48
C GLU A 68 23.23 6.43 -0.81
N GLY A 69 23.72 6.24 -2.03
CA GLY A 69 24.18 4.94 -2.53
C GLY A 69 23.08 3.94 -2.90
N ALA A 70 21.81 4.17 -2.52
CA ALA A 70 20.70 3.33 -2.93
C ALA A 70 20.28 3.60 -4.39
N THR A 71 19.96 2.54 -5.12
CA THR A 71 19.60 2.62 -6.54
C THR A 71 18.10 2.56 -6.75
N ASP A 72 17.54 3.59 -7.39
CA ASP A 72 16.12 3.63 -7.78
C ASP A 72 15.87 3.00 -9.15
N LEU A 73 15.22 1.84 -9.13
CA LEU A 73 14.76 1.15 -10.34
C LEU A 73 13.23 1.24 -10.52
N PHE A 74 12.49 1.64 -9.49
CA PHE A 74 11.03 1.66 -9.57
C PHE A 74 10.47 2.95 -10.19
N LYS A 75 11.06 4.12 -9.92
CA LYS A 75 10.64 5.37 -10.56
C LYS A 75 10.93 5.35 -12.07
N PRO A 76 12.12 4.94 -12.56
CA PRO A 76 12.33 4.77 -14.00
C PRO A 76 11.32 3.82 -14.64
N SER A 77 11.07 2.65 -14.03
CA SER A 77 10.05 1.72 -14.52
C SER A 77 8.66 2.35 -14.56
N THR A 78 8.29 3.11 -13.53
CA THR A 78 7.03 3.86 -13.46
C THR A 78 6.88 4.79 -14.66
N LEU A 79 7.90 5.58 -14.99
CA LEU A 79 7.87 6.49 -16.15
C LEU A 79 7.81 5.75 -17.49
N LEU A 80 8.26 4.49 -17.53
CA LEU A 80 8.18 3.59 -18.68
C LEU A 80 6.86 2.77 -18.70
N GLY A 81 5.81 3.30 -18.09
CA GLY A 81 4.47 2.71 -18.12
C GLY A 81 4.14 1.80 -16.94
N GLY A 82 5.03 1.67 -15.96
CA GLY A 82 4.75 0.94 -14.71
C GLY A 82 5.61 -0.29 -14.50
N TYR A 83 5.10 -1.23 -13.70
CA TYR A 83 5.75 -2.50 -13.37
C TYR A 83 4.71 -3.48 -12.83
N LYS A 84 5.09 -4.74 -12.72
CA LYS A 84 4.25 -5.79 -12.15
C LYS A 84 5.01 -6.51 -11.07
N TYR A 85 4.31 -7.05 -10.09
CA TYR A 85 4.94 -8.00 -9.18
C TYR A 85 3.93 -8.99 -8.62
N GLN A 86 4.46 -10.09 -8.13
CA GLN A 86 3.70 -11.11 -7.43
C GLN A 86 4.28 -11.32 -6.05
N ARG A 87 3.43 -11.73 -5.10
CA ARG A 87 3.83 -12.07 -3.73
C ARG A 87 3.23 -13.39 -3.30
N LYS A 88 3.99 -14.17 -2.54
CA LYS A 88 3.55 -15.39 -1.87
C LYS A 88 3.67 -15.20 -0.36
N TYR A 89 2.56 -15.33 0.35
CA TYR A 89 2.48 -15.15 1.79
C TYR A 89 2.44 -16.51 2.48
N ARG A 90 3.25 -16.69 3.52
CA ARG A 90 3.20 -17.85 4.41
C ARG A 90 3.12 -17.38 5.85
N PHE A 91 1.95 -17.53 6.46
CA PHE A 91 1.70 -17.10 7.83
C PHE A 91 2.05 -18.19 8.85
N SER A 92 2.38 -17.78 10.07
CA SER A 92 2.75 -18.67 11.17
C SER A 92 1.61 -19.59 11.63
N ASN A 93 0.36 -19.26 11.32
CA ASN A 93 -0.81 -20.12 11.55
C ASN A 93 -1.03 -21.16 10.43
N GLY A 94 -0.14 -21.24 9.44
CA GLY A 94 -0.22 -22.16 8.31
C GLY A 94 -1.05 -21.64 7.13
N ALA A 95 -1.72 -20.49 7.26
CA ALA A 95 -2.43 -19.88 6.14
C ALA A 95 -1.45 -19.39 5.06
N THR A 96 -1.84 -19.55 3.80
CA THR A 96 -1.04 -19.10 2.66
C THR A 96 -1.95 -18.47 1.62
N PHE A 97 -1.48 -17.43 0.94
CA PHE A 97 -2.12 -16.94 -0.27
C PHE A 97 -1.09 -16.30 -1.19
N SER A 98 -1.48 -16.06 -2.44
CA SER A 98 -0.68 -15.30 -3.39
C SER A 98 -1.42 -14.04 -3.82
N SER A 99 -0.67 -13.00 -4.18
CA SER A 99 -1.23 -11.79 -4.75
C SER A 99 -0.46 -11.34 -5.98
N PHE A 100 -1.17 -10.72 -6.91
CA PHE A 100 -0.65 -10.17 -8.15
C PHE A 100 -0.96 -8.69 -8.22
N HIS A 101 0.01 -7.93 -8.71
CA HIS A 101 -0.05 -6.49 -8.70
C HIS A 101 0.41 -5.96 -10.04
N ASN A 102 -0.42 -5.14 -10.65
CA ASN A 102 -0.10 -4.42 -11.88
C ASN A 102 -0.19 -2.94 -11.61
N ILE A 103 0.92 -2.23 -11.80
CA ILE A 103 1.03 -0.79 -11.60
C ILE A 103 1.26 -0.20 -12.98
N SER A 104 0.50 0.84 -13.30
CA SER A 104 0.60 1.58 -14.55
C SER A 104 0.66 3.06 -14.25
N PHE A 105 1.31 3.80 -15.13
CA PHE A 105 1.44 5.25 -15.01
C PHE A 105 1.11 5.92 -16.32
N ASP A 106 0.27 6.95 -16.24
CA ASP A 106 -0.01 7.86 -17.33
C ASP A 106 0.19 9.29 -16.83
N LYS A 107 0.92 10.12 -17.58
CA LYS A 107 1.26 11.48 -17.16
C LYS A 107 0.03 12.36 -16.89
N LYS A 108 -1.12 12.08 -17.53
CA LYS A 108 -2.36 12.85 -17.35
C LYS A 108 -3.25 12.28 -16.26
N LYS A 109 -3.24 10.95 -16.06
CA LYS A 109 -4.12 10.24 -15.13
C LYS A 109 -3.47 9.86 -13.80
N GLY A 110 -2.14 9.96 -13.70
CA GLY A 110 -1.37 9.56 -12.52
C GLY A 110 -1.11 8.06 -12.45
N LEU A 111 -0.84 7.56 -11.24
CA LEU A 111 -0.67 6.13 -10.99
C LEU A 111 -2.04 5.43 -10.99
N SER A 112 -2.11 4.28 -11.62
CA SER A 112 -3.27 3.38 -11.59
C SER A 112 -2.78 1.97 -11.32
N SER A 113 -3.54 1.19 -10.56
CA SER A 113 -3.14 -0.18 -10.27
C SER A 113 -4.31 -1.15 -10.16
N CYS A 114 -3.99 -2.43 -10.24
CA CYS A 114 -4.88 -3.54 -9.93
C CYS A 114 -4.13 -4.54 -9.05
N PHE A 115 -4.58 -4.69 -7.82
CA PHE A 115 -4.05 -5.62 -6.82
C PHE A 115 -5.06 -6.75 -6.66
N THR A 116 -4.63 -8.00 -6.79
CA THR A 116 -5.56 -9.14 -6.87
C THR A 116 -5.06 -10.31 -6.02
N THR A 117 -5.99 -10.92 -5.28
CA THR A 117 -5.82 -12.24 -4.65
C THR A 117 -7.13 -13.02 -4.78
N ARG A 118 -7.06 -14.32 -5.10
CA ARG A 118 -8.25 -15.15 -5.41
C ARG A 118 -8.57 -16.22 -4.37
N ASP A 119 -7.65 -16.48 -3.44
CA ASP A 119 -7.78 -17.53 -2.42
C ASP A 119 -7.35 -16.99 -1.04
N PHE A 120 -7.74 -15.76 -0.71
CA PHE A 120 -7.45 -15.18 0.59
C PHE A 120 -8.26 -15.91 1.68
N PRO A 121 -7.62 -16.56 2.66
CA PRO A 121 -8.31 -17.38 3.65
C PRO A 121 -8.85 -16.51 4.80
N SER A 122 -9.89 -15.72 4.53
CA SER A 122 -10.48 -14.77 5.49
C SER A 122 -10.78 -15.39 6.86
N GLU A 123 -11.34 -16.60 6.86
CA GLU A 123 -11.71 -17.34 8.09
C GLU A 123 -10.50 -17.63 9.00
N ALA A 124 -9.28 -17.73 8.45
CA ALA A 124 -8.07 -17.96 9.25
C ALA A 124 -7.68 -16.74 10.11
N PHE A 125 -8.27 -15.57 9.82
CA PHE A 125 -7.95 -14.28 10.44
C PHE A 125 -9.16 -13.58 11.07
N ALA A 126 -10.34 -14.20 11.02
CA ALA A 126 -11.58 -13.65 11.53
C ALA A 126 -11.61 -13.58 13.07
N GLY A 127 -12.47 -12.69 13.60
CA GLY A 127 -12.75 -12.61 15.04
C GLY A 127 -11.69 -11.87 15.88
N GLN A 128 -10.80 -11.14 15.24
CA GLN A 128 -9.65 -10.49 15.87
C GLN A 128 -9.34 -9.17 15.16
N THR A 129 -8.80 -8.20 15.90
CA THR A 129 -8.16 -7.01 15.32
C THR A 129 -6.66 -7.22 15.16
N TRP A 130 -6.09 -6.66 14.11
CA TRP A 130 -4.67 -6.75 13.81
C TRP A 130 -4.03 -5.36 13.87
N ASP A 131 -2.73 -5.31 14.12
CA ASP A 131 -1.89 -4.12 14.04
C ASP A 131 -0.59 -4.51 13.36
N VAL A 132 -0.39 -4.09 12.11
CA VAL A 132 0.81 -4.44 11.35
C VAL A 132 2.02 -3.74 11.99
N GLN A 133 3.10 -4.47 12.16
CA GLN A 133 4.35 -3.90 12.65
C GLN A 133 5.23 -3.47 11.47
N ASP A 134 6.11 -2.51 11.73
CA ASP A 134 7.16 -2.09 10.81
C ASP A 134 7.94 -3.29 10.27
N LEU A 135 8.38 -3.18 9.01
CA LEU A 135 9.06 -4.27 8.33
C LEU A 135 10.29 -3.81 7.56
N VAL A 136 11.15 -4.78 7.29
CA VAL A 136 12.26 -4.65 6.34
C VAL A 136 12.05 -5.67 5.23
N GLU A 137 12.06 -5.18 4.00
CA GLU A 137 12.07 -5.96 2.78
C GLU A 137 13.50 -5.97 2.21
N THR A 138 14.05 -7.15 1.96
CA THR A 138 15.36 -7.28 1.31
C THR A 138 15.18 -7.41 -0.19
N PHE A 139 15.67 -6.45 -0.96
CA PHE A 139 15.73 -6.53 -2.42
C PHE A 139 16.99 -7.24 -2.87
N ILE A 140 16.80 -8.24 -3.74
CA ILE A 140 17.80 -9.19 -4.19
C ILE A 140 17.92 -9.03 -5.72
N PRO A 141 19.14 -8.76 -6.25
CA PRO A 141 19.35 -8.71 -7.69
C PRO A 141 19.07 -10.07 -8.31
N SER A 142 18.34 -10.11 -9.42
CA SER A 142 17.92 -11.37 -10.05
C SER A 142 17.94 -11.32 -11.59
N GLY A 143 18.77 -10.43 -12.15
CA GLY A 143 18.94 -10.25 -13.59
C GLY A 143 18.25 -8.98 -14.13
N PRO A 144 18.34 -8.74 -15.45
CA PRO A 144 17.81 -7.53 -16.09
C PRO A 144 16.32 -7.34 -15.82
N GLY A 145 15.96 -6.19 -15.26
CA GLY A 145 14.55 -5.85 -15.01
C GLY A 145 13.84 -6.72 -13.98
N LEU A 146 14.56 -7.55 -13.22
CA LEU A 146 14.00 -8.46 -12.22
C LEU A 146 14.63 -8.22 -10.84
N ILE A 147 13.77 -7.93 -9.85
CA ILE A 147 14.16 -7.87 -8.44
C ILE A 147 13.36 -8.94 -7.70
N LYS A 148 14.04 -9.81 -6.96
CA LYS A 148 13.38 -10.69 -5.98
C LYS A 148 13.44 -10.05 -4.61
N SER A 149 12.55 -10.47 -3.72
CA SER A 149 12.59 -9.97 -2.35
C SER A 149 12.06 -10.96 -1.33
N VAL A 150 12.47 -10.75 -0.09
CA VAL A 150 11.95 -11.43 1.08
C VAL A 150 11.59 -10.40 2.14
N ILE A 151 10.41 -10.58 2.74
CA ILE A 151 9.87 -9.77 3.84
C ILE A 151 9.58 -10.70 5.01
N ALA A 152 9.95 -10.27 6.21
CA ALA A 152 9.40 -10.81 7.44
C ALA A 152 8.61 -9.70 8.13
N VAL A 153 7.38 -9.99 8.53
CA VAL A 153 6.47 -9.01 9.14
C VAL A 153 5.64 -9.69 10.21
N GLU A 154 5.32 -8.93 11.26
CA GLU A 154 4.46 -9.34 12.36
C GLU A 154 3.19 -8.50 12.37
N TRP A 155 2.07 -9.10 12.74
CA TRP A 155 0.86 -8.42 13.17
C TRP A 155 0.63 -8.74 14.63
N LYS A 156 0.43 -7.69 15.44
CA LYS A 156 -0.02 -7.82 16.81
C LYS A 156 -1.53 -7.96 16.83
N GLY A 157 -1.99 -8.92 17.63
CA GLY A 157 -3.40 -9.14 17.89
C GLY A 157 -3.81 -8.74 19.28
N ASP A 158 -5.13 -8.65 19.48
CA ASP A 158 -5.72 -8.65 20.81
C ASP A 158 -5.56 -10.01 21.51
N GLN A 159 -5.62 -11.12 20.77
CA GLN A 159 -5.55 -12.48 21.32
C GLN A 159 -4.24 -13.21 21.01
N ARG A 160 -3.65 -12.98 19.82
CA ARG A 160 -2.44 -13.66 19.38
C ARG A 160 -1.67 -12.80 18.38
N ASN A 161 -0.35 -12.98 18.37
CA ASN A 161 0.48 -12.42 17.32
C ASN A 161 0.54 -13.39 16.14
N LEU A 162 0.76 -12.83 14.97
CA LEU A 162 0.92 -13.56 13.73
C LEU A 162 2.15 -13.02 13.02
N SER A 163 2.91 -13.90 12.38
CA SER A 163 4.00 -13.46 11.50
C SER A 163 3.82 -14.07 10.13
N ALA A 164 4.40 -13.43 9.12
CA ALA A 164 4.49 -13.98 7.79
C ALA A 164 5.87 -13.81 7.19
N VAL A 165 6.26 -14.78 6.38
CA VAL A 165 7.33 -14.63 5.39
C VAL A 165 6.67 -14.41 4.04
N ILE A 166 7.08 -13.34 3.36
CA ILE A 166 6.54 -12.96 2.07
C ILE A 166 7.67 -12.92 1.05
N GLU A 167 7.52 -13.66 -0.03
CA GLU A 167 8.45 -13.64 -1.16
C GLU A 167 7.83 -12.87 -2.30
N SER A 168 8.58 -11.92 -2.89
CA SER A 168 8.11 -11.16 -4.04
C SER A 168 9.03 -11.29 -5.25
N GLU A 169 8.45 -11.20 -6.44
CA GLU A 169 9.18 -11.03 -7.71
C GLU A 169 8.63 -9.80 -8.44
N TYR A 170 9.49 -8.80 -8.68
CA TYR A 170 9.19 -7.56 -9.36
C TYR A 170 9.73 -7.58 -10.79
N TYR A 171 8.85 -7.31 -11.76
CA TYR A 171 9.15 -7.21 -13.19
C TYR A 171 9.04 -5.75 -13.64
N LEU A 172 10.18 -5.17 -14.01
CA LEU A 172 10.33 -3.77 -14.38
C LEU A 172 10.23 -3.59 -15.90
N ASN A 173 9.76 -2.43 -16.34
CA ASN A 173 9.66 -2.05 -17.75
C ASN A 173 11.00 -1.52 -18.31
N HIS A 174 12.12 -2.01 -17.81
CA HIS A 174 13.46 -1.72 -18.31
C HIS A 174 14.43 -2.85 -17.96
N ASN A 175 15.60 -2.88 -18.60
CA ASN A 175 16.61 -3.92 -18.41
C ASN A 175 17.75 -3.53 -17.44
N LEU A 176 17.59 -2.46 -16.65
CA LEU A 176 18.57 -2.14 -15.60
C LEU A 176 18.56 -3.21 -14.51
N GLU A 177 19.72 -3.45 -13.91
CA GLU A 177 19.93 -4.40 -12.83
C GLU A 177 20.20 -3.70 -11.51
N LEU A 178 19.75 -4.34 -10.42
CA LEU A 178 20.09 -3.89 -9.08
C LEU A 178 21.57 -4.22 -8.80
N PRO A 179 22.43 -3.28 -8.38
CA PRO A 179 23.87 -3.52 -8.25
C PRO A 179 24.26 -4.37 -7.02
N GLY A 180 23.29 -4.99 -6.34
CA GLY A 180 23.47 -5.81 -5.15
C GLY A 180 22.28 -5.66 -4.20
N LEU A 181 22.40 -6.16 -2.98
CA LEU A 181 21.32 -6.05 -1.98
C LEU A 181 20.95 -4.60 -1.66
N HIS A 182 19.66 -4.38 -1.45
CA HIS A 182 19.11 -3.14 -0.89
C HIS A 182 18.07 -3.53 0.16
N TRP A 183 17.86 -2.65 1.13
CA TRP A 183 16.89 -2.88 2.21
C TRP A 183 15.86 -1.77 2.22
N ARG A 184 14.60 -2.15 2.08
CA ARG A 184 13.46 -1.25 2.13
C ARG A 184 12.81 -1.35 3.51
N ASN A 185 12.95 -0.29 4.30
CA ASN A 185 12.27 -0.12 5.56
C ASN A 185 10.89 0.52 5.33
N VAL A 186 9.85 -0.03 5.96
CA VAL A 186 8.50 0.50 5.90
C VAL A 186 7.95 0.64 7.32
N THR A 187 7.61 1.87 7.68
CA THR A 187 6.89 2.19 8.91
C THR A 187 5.44 2.45 8.61
N PHE A 188 4.54 1.87 9.41
CA PHE A 188 3.10 1.95 9.21
C PHE A 188 2.43 2.88 10.22
N ARG A 189 1.31 3.47 9.79
CA ARG A 189 0.32 4.09 10.67
C ARG A 189 -1.06 3.90 10.09
N THR A 190 -1.94 3.26 10.83
CA THR A 190 -3.34 3.05 10.43
C THR A 190 -4.28 3.97 11.20
N ASP A 191 -5.23 4.59 10.50
CA ASP A 191 -6.36 5.28 11.10
C ASP A 191 -7.61 4.40 11.01
N LYS A 192 -8.18 4.05 12.18
CA LYS A 192 -9.35 3.18 12.33
C LYS A 192 -10.61 3.96 12.76
N ALA A 193 -10.60 5.29 12.66
CA ALA A 193 -11.69 6.13 13.17
C ALA A 193 -13.01 6.01 12.39
N VAL A 194 -12.98 5.53 11.15
CA VAL A 194 -14.17 5.48 10.28
C VAL A 194 -14.49 4.05 9.88
N LYS A 195 -15.69 3.58 10.26
CA LYS A 195 -16.18 2.25 9.88
C LYS A 195 -16.32 2.13 8.36
N GLY A 196 -15.81 1.03 7.79
CA GLY A 196 -15.88 0.74 6.35
C GLY A 196 -14.86 1.51 5.51
N ILE A 197 -13.96 2.28 6.14
CA ILE A 197 -12.84 2.94 5.48
C ILE A 197 -11.56 2.54 6.20
N TYR A 198 -10.69 1.86 5.48
CA TYR A 198 -9.34 1.57 5.93
C TYR A 198 -8.40 2.67 5.42
N ILE A 199 -7.65 3.32 6.31
CA ILE A 199 -6.66 4.34 5.94
C ILE A 199 -5.32 3.93 6.55
N GLN A 200 -4.30 3.79 5.71
CA GLN A 200 -2.95 3.50 6.14
C GLN A 200 -1.97 4.48 5.49
N SER A 201 -1.07 5.00 6.31
CA SER A 201 0.04 5.86 5.95
C SER A 201 1.35 5.12 6.14
N GLU A 202 2.32 5.40 5.28
CA GLU A 202 3.63 4.78 5.28
C GLU A 202 4.76 5.81 5.20
N LYS A 203 5.87 5.47 5.84
CA LYS A 203 7.20 5.99 5.54
C LYS A 203 8.04 4.86 4.95
N ILE A 204 8.49 5.03 3.72
CA ILE A 204 9.22 4.04 2.93
C ILE A 204 10.60 4.57 2.59
N THR A 205 11.64 3.86 3.03
CA THR A 205 13.04 4.25 2.81
C THR A 205 13.84 3.07 2.31
N ILE A 206 14.71 3.30 1.33
CA ILE A 206 15.59 2.28 0.76
C ILE A 206 17.04 2.66 1.05
N HIS A 207 17.75 1.70 1.62
CA HIS A 207 19.16 1.81 1.99
C HIS A 207 20.00 0.82 1.20
N ARG A 208 21.25 1.22 0.93
CA ARG A 208 22.27 0.34 0.37
C ARG A 208 23.10 -0.36 1.44
N ASP A 209 23.20 0.19 2.64
CA ASP A 209 23.84 -0.47 3.78
C ASP A 209 22.79 -0.84 4.82
N LEU A 210 22.76 -2.12 5.23
CA LEU A 210 21.85 -2.61 6.26
C LEU A 210 22.06 -1.91 7.60
N LYS A 211 23.28 -1.43 7.90
CA LYS A 211 23.57 -0.73 9.17
C LYS A 211 22.83 0.59 9.31
N GLU A 212 22.36 1.17 8.21
CA GLU A 212 21.58 2.41 8.19
C GLU A 212 20.08 2.16 8.38
N VAL A 213 19.65 0.90 8.32
CA VAL A 213 18.27 0.49 8.56
C VAL A 213 18.01 0.50 10.06
N GLY A 214 17.11 1.37 10.51
CA GLY A 214 16.77 1.53 11.93
C GLY A 214 17.35 2.77 12.62
N GLY A 215 17.81 3.77 11.86
CA GLY A 215 18.03 5.12 12.41
C GLY A 215 16.78 5.69 13.08
N GLU A 216 16.94 6.58 14.06
CA GLU A 216 15.83 7.05 14.92
C GLU A 216 14.59 7.42 14.10
N PRO A 217 13.39 7.04 14.56
CA PRO A 217 12.15 7.45 13.92
C PRO A 217 12.09 8.97 14.01
N GLU A 218 12.51 9.66 12.95
CA GLU A 218 12.17 11.07 12.84
C GLU A 218 10.65 11.13 12.98
N ASN A 219 10.19 12.02 13.86
CA ASN A 219 8.82 12.24 14.26
C ASN A 219 7.98 12.81 13.08
N LEU A 220 8.11 12.22 11.89
CA LEU A 220 7.64 12.67 10.58
C LEU A 220 6.17 12.33 10.36
N LEU A 221 5.66 11.28 11.01
CA LEU A 221 4.26 10.87 10.93
C LEU A 221 3.32 11.85 11.66
N ALA A 222 3.86 12.78 12.46
CA ALA A 222 3.08 13.85 13.07
C ALA A 222 2.65 14.95 12.08
N ARG A 223 3.18 14.96 10.85
CA ARG A 223 2.89 16.00 9.83
C ARG A 223 2.54 15.38 8.48
N GLN A 224 1.34 14.80 8.35
CA GLN A 224 0.72 14.64 7.03
C GLN A 224 -0.71 15.19 7.00
N LEU A 225 -1.04 15.66 5.81
CA LEU A 225 -2.02 16.68 5.43
C LEU A 225 -3.45 16.36 5.88
N PRO A 226 -4.31 17.37 6.10
CA PRO A 226 -5.74 17.12 6.21
C PRO A 226 -6.18 16.46 4.91
N VAL A 227 -6.62 15.20 4.98
CA VAL A 227 -7.53 14.66 3.98
C VAL A 227 -8.68 15.65 3.93
N GLU A 228 -8.78 16.43 2.85
CA GLU A 228 -9.73 17.52 2.76
C GLU A 228 -11.11 17.03 3.18
N THR A 229 -11.57 17.54 4.32
CA THR A 229 -12.90 17.39 4.91
C THR A 229 -14.02 17.84 3.97
N LYS A 230 -13.70 18.38 2.79
CA LYS A 230 -14.67 18.76 1.75
C LYS A 230 -15.47 17.58 1.19
N GLY A 231 -14.95 16.35 1.28
CA GLY A 231 -15.75 15.15 1.00
C GLY A 231 -16.81 14.84 2.06
N ARG A 232 -16.61 15.30 3.31
CA ARG A 232 -17.53 15.05 4.44
C ARG A 232 -18.76 15.94 4.41
N GLU A 233 -18.67 17.18 3.93
CA GLU A 233 -19.84 18.06 3.82
C GLU A 233 -20.77 17.60 2.70
N LYS A 234 -20.22 17.23 1.54
CA LYS A 234 -21.04 16.81 0.39
C LYS A 234 -21.76 15.46 0.61
N ALA A 235 -21.07 14.48 1.19
CA ALA A 235 -21.69 13.18 1.50
C ALA A 235 -22.73 13.27 2.63
N ARG A 236 -22.57 14.22 3.56
CA ARG A 236 -23.54 14.47 4.62
C ARG A 236 -24.76 15.24 4.12
N GLU A 237 -24.57 16.25 3.26
CA GLU A 237 -25.68 16.97 2.61
C GLU A 237 -26.51 16.04 1.70
N GLU A 238 -25.87 15.14 0.95
CA GLU A 238 -26.57 14.17 0.10
C GLU A 238 -27.32 13.10 0.92
N ALA A 239 -26.79 12.68 2.07
CA ALA A 239 -27.46 11.75 2.98
C ALA A 239 -28.64 12.39 3.74
N GLU A 240 -28.50 13.64 4.21
CA GLU A 240 -29.56 14.38 4.90
C GLU A 240 -30.69 14.77 3.91
N ALA A 241 -30.37 15.12 2.66
CA ALA A 241 -31.36 15.39 1.61
C ALA A 241 -32.17 14.14 1.21
N THR A 242 -31.55 12.96 1.23
CA THR A 242 -32.23 11.70 0.90
C THR A 242 -33.18 11.26 2.03
N GLN A 243 -32.81 11.49 3.29
CA GLN A 243 -33.70 11.22 4.44
C GLN A 243 -34.87 12.20 4.54
N LEU A 244 -34.67 13.49 4.20
CA LEU A 244 -35.75 14.47 4.19
C LEU A 244 -36.82 14.14 3.12
N ASN A 245 -36.39 13.71 1.92
CA ASN A 245 -37.31 13.32 0.84
C ASN A 245 -38.07 12.02 1.14
N ALA A 246 -37.46 11.08 1.87
CA ALA A 246 -38.14 9.87 2.32
C ALA A 246 -39.17 10.16 3.43
N ALA A 247 -38.91 11.11 4.31
CA ALA A 247 -39.85 11.50 5.38
C ALA A 247 -41.08 12.26 4.84
N VAL A 248 -40.92 13.07 3.78
CA VAL A 248 -42.04 13.78 3.13
C VAL A 248 -42.94 12.82 2.34
N ALA A 249 -42.38 11.77 1.71
CA ALA A 249 -43.15 10.79 0.94
C ALA A 249 -44.02 9.84 1.79
N VAL A 250 -43.73 9.70 3.09
CA VAL A 250 -44.50 8.85 4.03
C VAL A 250 -45.60 9.64 4.76
N SER A 251 -45.60 10.98 4.68
CA SER A 251 -46.59 11.85 5.32
C SER A 251 -47.77 12.24 4.41
N THR A 252 -47.81 11.76 3.17
CA THR A 252 -48.94 11.94 2.24
C THR A 252 -49.51 10.60 1.81
N PHE A 253 -50.13 9.89 2.75
CA PHE A 253 -51.18 8.90 2.53
C PHE A 253 -52.12 8.90 3.74
#